data_AF-A0A7X7Q3U8-F1
#
_entry.id   AF-A0A7X7Q3U8-F1
#
_cell.length_a   1.000
_cell.length_b   1.000
_cell.length_c   1.000
_cell.angle_alpha   90.00
_cell.angle_beta   90.00
_cell.angle_gamma   90.00
#
_symmetry.space_group_name_H-M   'P 1'
#
loop_
_entity.id
_entity.type
_entity.pdbx_description
1 polymer ?
#
loop_
_entity_poly.entity_id
_entity_poly.type
_entity_poly.pdbx_seq_one_letter_code
_entity_poly.pdbx_strand_id
1 'polypeptide(L)'
;MTKVILEQITKLDDLLLFSKAFKEGLIKVNISKLAKELNKDRKTIKKYLNGDIPKKTRNRVKYLDEHRDYIFEVLTDKNRSFDYIDHLFKYLKRERNITCTRSTLNRYIRNDVELNKLFKRKKDLNFIERFETNPGVQAQFDMKERMKLIDKDGNVISVTIPTLTLSWSRYNVRKMILDTKTDELLS
;
A
#
# COMPACT_ATOMS: atom_id res chain seq x y z
N MET A 1 -29.90 -48.98 15.80
CA MET A 1 -28.95 -48.30 14.90
C MET A 1 -29.12 -46.79 14.89
N THR A 2 -30.30 -46.24 14.58
CA THR A 2 -30.52 -44.77 14.55
C THR A 2 -30.22 -44.06 15.87
N LYS A 3 -30.50 -44.65 17.04
CA LYS A 3 -30.15 -44.05 18.36
C LYS A 3 -28.64 -43.88 18.56
N VAL A 4 -27.85 -44.90 18.24
CA VAL A 4 -26.37 -44.86 18.37
C VAL A 4 -25.75 -43.82 17.43
N ILE A 5 -26.30 -43.71 16.22
CA ILE A 5 -25.87 -42.72 15.24
C ILE A 5 -26.21 -41.28 15.71
N LEU A 6 -27.35 -41.11 16.39
CA LEU A 6 -27.76 -39.80 16.94
C LEU A 6 -26.88 -39.36 18.12
N GLU A 7 -26.43 -40.29 18.97
CA GLU A 7 -25.52 -39.99 20.09
C GLU A 7 -24.14 -39.49 19.63
N GLN A 8 -23.71 -39.89 18.42
CA GLN A 8 -22.43 -39.48 17.85
C GLN A 8 -22.49 -38.23 16.95
N ILE A 9 -23.69 -37.80 16.52
CA ILE A 9 -23.86 -36.64 15.62
C ILE A 9 -24.29 -35.43 16.45
N THR A 10 -23.32 -34.61 16.84
CA THR A 10 -23.57 -33.37 17.59
C THR A 10 -23.52 -32.14 16.69
N LYS A 11 -22.77 -32.22 15.59
CA LYS A 11 -22.56 -31.14 14.63
C LYS A 11 -22.99 -31.54 13.22
N LEU A 12 -23.29 -30.53 12.41
CA LEU A 12 -23.68 -30.70 11.01
C LEU A 12 -22.57 -31.39 10.19
N ASP A 13 -21.30 -31.14 10.52
CA ASP A 13 -20.16 -31.70 9.82
C ASP A 13 -19.96 -33.19 10.12
N ASP A 14 -20.44 -33.68 11.27
CA ASP A 14 -20.36 -35.11 11.64
C ASP A 14 -21.18 -35.98 10.68
N LEU A 15 -22.21 -35.41 10.03
CA LEU A 15 -22.99 -36.09 8.99
C LEU A 15 -22.15 -36.47 7.76
N LEU A 16 -21.02 -35.79 7.52
CA LEU A 16 -20.12 -36.08 6.40
C LEU A 16 -19.39 -37.40 6.60
N LEU A 17 -19.09 -37.78 7.85
CA LEU A 17 -18.45 -39.06 8.19
C LEU A 17 -19.33 -40.25 7.77
N PHE A 18 -20.64 -40.08 7.86
CA PHE A 18 -21.63 -41.10 7.49
C PHE A 18 -22.06 -41.04 6.01
N SER A 19 -21.56 -40.07 5.24
CA SER A 19 -21.99 -39.85 3.85
C SER A 19 -21.71 -41.05 2.94
N LYS A 20 -20.54 -41.69 3.09
CA LYS A 20 -20.14 -42.87 2.30
C LYS A 20 -21.06 -44.06 2.57
N ALA A 21 -21.26 -44.38 3.84
CA ALA A 21 -22.12 -45.49 4.27
C ALA A 21 -23.62 -45.23 3.98
N PHE A 22 -24.06 -43.98 3.96
CA PHE A 22 -25.40 -43.59 3.52
C PHE A 22 -25.59 -43.76 2.01
N LYS A 23 -24.60 -43.38 1.20
CA LYS A 23 -24.62 -43.57 -0.27
C LYS A 23 -24.62 -45.04 -0.68
N GLU A 24 -23.84 -45.87 0.02
CA GLU A 24 -23.73 -47.31 -0.21
C GLU A 24 -24.96 -48.09 0.33
N GLY A 25 -25.92 -47.40 0.96
CA GLY A 25 -27.16 -48.02 1.48
C GLY A 25 -26.97 -48.86 2.75
N LEU A 26 -25.76 -48.85 3.33
CA LEU A 26 -25.41 -49.60 4.54
C LEU A 26 -26.11 -49.05 5.79
N ILE A 27 -26.55 -47.78 5.75
CA ILE A 27 -27.21 -47.11 6.88
C ILE A 27 -28.57 -46.54 6.47
N LYS A 28 -29.62 -46.97 7.17
CA LYS A 28 -30.96 -46.40 7.06
C LYS A 28 -31.19 -45.36 8.16
N VAL A 29 -31.13 -44.07 7.79
CA VAL A 29 -31.29 -42.94 8.73
C VAL A 29 -32.63 -42.23 8.53
N ASN A 30 -33.27 -41.84 9.64
CA ASN A 30 -34.48 -41.02 9.61
C ASN A 30 -34.11 -39.53 9.56
N ILE A 31 -34.20 -38.94 8.36
CA ILE A 31 -33.83 -37.55 8.08
C ILE A 31 -34.66 -36.56 8.91
N SER A 32 -35.95 -36.81 9.11
CA SER A 32 -36.83 -35.93 9.88
C SER A 32 -36.48 -35.90 11.36
N LYS A 33 -36.00 -37.01 11.91
CA LYS A 33 -35.55 -37.08 13.31
C LYS A 33 -34.23 -36.30 13.49
N LEU A 34 -33.27 -36.51 12.59
CA LEU A 34 -32.01 -35.76 12.56
C LEU A 34 -32.25 -34.24 12.40
N ALA A 35 -33.22 -33.84 11.60
CA ALA A 35 -33.59 -32.42 11.41
C ALA A 35 -34.05 -31.74 12.70
N LYS A 36 -34.82 -32.45 13.51
CA LYS A 36 -35.31 -31.94 14.80
C LYS A 36 -34.19 -31.86 15.83
N GLU A 37 -33.35 -32.88 15.94
CA GLU A 37 -32.24 -32.91 16.92
C GLU A 37 -31.14 -31.89 16.58
N LEU A 38 -30.79 -31.74 15.30
CA LEU A 38 -29.77 -30.77 14.87
C LEU A 38 -30.31 -29.34 14.68
N ASN A 39 -31.63 -29.15 14.76
CA ASN A 39 -32.33 -27.90 14.47
C ASN A 39 -31.96 -27.31 13.08
N LYS A 40 -32.04 -28.14 12.04
CA LYS A 40 -31.67 -27.80 10.65
C LYS A 40 -32.72 -28.31 9.67
N ASP A 41 -32.81 -27.62 8.52
CA ASP A 41 -33.74 -28.03 7.47
C ASP A 41 -33.40 -29.43 6.94
N ARG A 42 -34.44 -30.25 6.71
CA ARG A 42 -34.33 -31.60 6.19
C ARG A 42 -33.53 -31.70 4.88
N LYS A 43 -33.62 -30.68 4.00
CA LYS A 43 -32.89 -30.63 2.73
C LYS A 43 -31.39 -30.43 2.97
N THR A 44 -31.03 -29.64 3.97
CA THR A 44 -29.62 -29.44 4.37
C THR A 44 -29.01 -30.73 4.88
N ILE A 45 -29.69 -31.45 5.77
CA ILE A 45 -29.20 -32.75 6.27
C ILE A 45 -29.06 -33.76 5.14
N LYS A 46 -30.05 -33.82 4.24
CA LYS A 46 -29.98 -34.69 3.06
C LYS A 46 -28.78 -34.35 2.16
N LYS A 47 -28.48 -33.07 1.93
CA LYS A 47 -27.30 -32.62 1.19
C LYS A 47 -25.99 -33.06 1.86
N TYR A 48 -25.88 -32.87 3.17
CA TYR A 48 -24.70 -33.26 3.95
C TYR A 48 -24.49 -34.78 3.96
N LEU A 49 -25.56 -35.57 4.12
CA LEU A 49 -25.50 -37.03 3.98
C LEU A 49 -25.14 -37.49 2.55
N ASN A 50 -25.52 -36.72 1.54
CA ASN A 50 -25.09 -36.92 0.16
C ASN A 50 -23.66 -36.40 -0.12
N GLY A 51 -22.96 -35.84 0.87
CA GLY A 51 -21.61 -35.29 0.73
C GLY A 51 -21.54 -33.94 0.02
N ASP A 52 -22.69 -33.28 -0.20
CA ASP A 52 -22.75 -31.96 -0.84
C ASP A 52 -22.61 -30.85 0.20
N ILE A 53 -21.38 -30.37 0.41
CA ILE A 53 -21.11 -29.22 1.27
C ILE A 53 -21.33 -27.94 0.45
N PRO A 54 -22.28 -27.07 0.82
CA PRO A 54 -22.45 -25.79 0.14
C PRO A 54 -21.19 -24.94 0.30
N LYS A 55 -20.63 -24.47 -0.82
CA LYS A 55 -19.52 -23.51 -0.78
C LYS A 55 -20.01 -22.22 -0.08
N LYS A 56 -19.31 -21.81 0.98
CA LYS A 56 -19.64 -20.58 1.73
C LYS A 56 -19.43 -19.31 0.90
N THR A 57 -18.46 -19.34 0.00
CA THR A 57 -18.07 -18.20 -0.83
C THR A 57 -17.92 -18.60 -2.28
N ARG A 58 -18.36 -17.70 -3.17
CA ARG A 58 -18.12 -17.82 -4.61
C ARG A 58 -16.70 -17.35 -4.91
N ASN A 59 -15.96 -18.14 -5.69
CA ASN A 59 -14.72 -17.66 -6.32
C ASN A 59 -15.11 -16.71 -7.45
N ARG A 60 -14.81 -15.42 -7.28
CA ARG A 60 -15.07 -14.37 -8.27
C ARG A 60 -13.74 -13.73 -8.65
N VAL A 61 -13.47 -13.67 -9.95
CA VAL A 61 -12.36 -12.86 -10.51
C VAL A 61 -12.68 -11.40 -10.28
N LYS A 62 -11.73 -10.65 -9.71
CA LYS A 62 -11.90 -9.21 -9.48
C LYS A 62 -11.50 -8.47 -10.74
N TYR A 63 -12.18 -7.38 -11.03
CA TYR A 63 -11.85 -6.49 -12.15
C TYR A 63 -10.37 -6.05 -12.16
N LEU A 64 -9.80 -5.76 -11.00
CA LEU A 64 -8.40 -5.33 -10.90
C LEU A 64 -7.38 -6.44 -11.10
N ASP A 65 -7.79 -7.72 -11.09
CA ASP A 65 -6.89 -8.84 -11.37
C ASP A 65 -6.38 -8.78 -12.82
N GLU A 66 -7.22 -8.33 -13.75
CA GLU A 66 -6.84 -8.12 -15.17
C GLU A 66 -5.81 -6.99 -15.35
N HIS A 67 -5.73 -6.08 -14.38
CA HIS A 67 -4.82 -4.92 -14.41
C HIS A 67 -3.62 -5.08 -13.48
N ARG A 68 -3.49 -6.22 -12.80
CA ARG A 68 -2.48 -6.46 -11.77
C ARG A 68 -1.07 -6.31 -12.33
N ASP A 69 -0.79 -6.92 -13.47
CA ASP A 69 0.54 -6.95 -14.08
C ASP A 69 1.00 -5.55 -14.45
N TYR A 70 0.10 -4.74 -15.02
CA TYR A 70 0.39 -3.34 -15.32
C TYR A 70 0.65 -2.51 -14.06
N ILE A 71 -0.15 -2.71 -13.00
CA ILE A 71 0.08 -2.02 -11.71
C ILE A 71 1.46 -2.39 -11.16
N PHE A 72 1.87 -3.66 -11.29
CA PHE A 72 3.17 -4.13 -10.88
C PHE A 72 4.31 -3.48 -11.66
N GLU A 73 4.20 -3.42 -13.00
CA GLU A 73 5.17 -2.72 -13.87
C GLU A 73 5.32 -1.25 -13.46
N VAL A 74 4.20 -0.55 -13.29
CA VAL A 74 4.17 0.87 -12.91
C VAL A 74 4.79 1.13 -11.54
N LEU A 75 4.62 0.21 -10.58
CA LEU A 75 5.22 0.32 -9.24
C LEU A 75 6.69 -0.11 -9.19
N THR A 76 7.17 -0.83 -10.20
CA THR A 76 8.56 -1.32 -10.29
C THR A 76 9.45 -0.37 -11.09
N ASP A 77 8.87 0.50 -11.92
CA ASP A 77 9.60 1.51 -12.68
C ASP A 77 10.59 2.30 -11.78
N LYS A 78 11.82 2.47 -12.27
CA LYS A 78 12.89 3.19 -11.57
C LYS A 78 12.75 4.70 -11.74
N ASN A 79 12.15 5.15 -12.84
CA ASN A 79 12.04 6.56 -13.18
C ASN A 79 10.80 7.22 -12.56
N ARG A 80 9.83 6.42 -12.10
CA ARG A 80 8.56 6.90 -11.55
C ARG A 80 8.32 6.27 -10.19
N SER A 81 8.12 7.10 -9.17
CA SER A 81 7.72 6.66 -7.84
C SER A 81 6.39 7.29 -7.46
N PHE A 82 5.52 6.49 -6.84
CA PHE A 82 4.23 6.94 -6.33
C PHE A 82 4.22 6.86 -4.81
N ASP A 83 4.43 7.99 -4.15
CA ASP A 83 4.35 8.07 -2.68
C ASP A 83 2.91 7.99 -2.16
N TYR A 84 1.96 8.47 -2.96
CA TYR A 84 0.55 8.55 -2.58
C TYR A 84 -0.33 7.73 -3.52
N ILE A 85 -1.27 7.01 -2.92
CA ILE A 85 -2.20 6.14 -3.64
C ILE A 85 -3.14 6.94 -4.56
N ASP A 86 -3.35 8.22 -4.25
CA ASP A 86 -4.05 9.15 -5.14
C ASP A 86 -3.31 9.42 -6.44
N HIS A 87 -1.98 9.56 -6.38
CA HIS A 87 -1.16 9.83 -7.56
C HIS A 87 -1.16 8.61 -8.48
N LEU A 88 -0.99 7.42 -7.88
CA LEU A 88 -1.11 6.16 -8.62
C LEU A 88 -2.51 6.02 -9.24
N PHE A 89 -3.58 6.30 -8.48
CA PHE A 89 -4.96 6.20 -8.98
C PHE A 89 -5.22 7.13 -10.16
N LYS A 90 -4.83 8.41 -10.05
CA LYS A 90 -5.00 9.39 -11.14
C LYS A 90 -4.20 9.00 -12.37
N TYR A 91 -2.97 8.51 -12.18
CA TYR A 91 -2.13 8.02 -13.27
C TYR A 91 -2.78 6.83 -13.98
N LEU A 92 -3.19 5.82 -13.24
CA LEU A 92 -3.85 4.64 -13.81
C LEU A 92 -5.16 4.98 -14.53
N LYS A 93 -5.92 5.95 -13.99
CA LYS A 93 -7.13 6.45 -14.65
C LYS A 93 -6.80 7.18 -15.95
N ARG A 94 -5.69 7.92 -16.03
CA ARG A 94 -5.27 8.63 -17.24
C ARG A 94 -4.74 7.69 -18.32
N GLU A 95 -3.86 6.76 -17.96
CA GLU A 95 -3.18 5.90 -18.95
C GLU A 95 -4.03 4.70 -19.39
N ARG A 96 -4.84 4.14 -18.49
CA ARG A 96 -5.60 2.90 -18.72
C ARG A 96 -7.10 3.06 -18.57
N ASN A 97 -7.61 4.27 -18.34
CA ASN A 97 -9.05 4.55 -18.15
C ASN A 97 -9.70 3.61 -17.13
N ILE A 98 -8.97 3.30 -16.05
CA ILE A 98 -9.48 2.42 -15.00
C ILE A 98 -10.78 3.01 -14.41
N THR A 99 -11.83 2.19 -14.39
CA THR A 99 -13.18 2.60 -13.97
C THR A 99 -13.44 2.42 -12.47
N CYS A 100 -12.56 1.71 -11.77
CA CYS A 100 -12.74 1.43 -10.34
C CYS A 100 -12.64 2.72 -9.50
N THR A 101 -13.16 2.66 -8.27
CA THR A 101 -12.97 3.75 -7.31
C THR A 101 -11.59 3.68 -6.66
N ARG A 102 -11.12 4.82 -6.14
CA ARG A 102 -9.87 4.92 -5.37
C ARG A 102 -9.82 3.93 -4.21
N SER A 103 -10.92 3.78 -3.46
CA SER A 103 -10.97 2.91 -2.29
C SER A 103 -10.82 1.44 -2.67
N THR A 104 -11.41 1.04 -3.80
CA THR A 104 -11.24 -0.31 -4.38
C THR A 104 -9.78 -0.56 -4.77
N LEU A 105 -9.12 0.39 -5.45
CA LEU A 105 -7.69 0.26 -5.80
C LEU A 105 -6.80 0.17 -4.55
N ASN A 106 -7.02 1.05 -3.57
CA ASN A 106 -6.26 1.04 -2.33
C ASN A 106 -6.42 -0.29 -1.57
N ARG A 107 -7.66 -0.80 -1.47
CA ARG A 107 -7.92 -2.11 -0.86
C ARG A 107 -7.22 -3.23 -1.62
N TYR A 108 -7.23 -3.17 -2.95
CA TYR A 108 -6.58 -4.16 -3.81
C TYR A 108 -5.08 -4.22 -3.57
N ILE A 109 -4.40 -3.06 -3.66
CA ILE A 109 -2.95 -2.96 -3.47
C ILE A 109 -2.53 -3.35 -2.05
N ARG A 110 -3.30 -2.98 -1.02
CA ARG A 110 -2.97 -3.34 0.37
C ARG A 110 -3.17 -4.82 0.68
N ASN A 111 -4.12 -5.48 0.02
CA ASN A 111 -4.39 -6.90 0.22
C ASN A 111 -3.38 -7.80 -0.50
N ASP A 112 -2.75 -7.30 -1.56
CA ASP A 112 -1.69 -8.00 -2.27
C ASP A 112 -0.33 -7.74 -1.59
N VAL A 113 0.33 -8.79 -1.13
CA VAL A 113 1.60 -8.70 -0.38
C VAL A 113 2.70 -8.05 -1.22
N GLU A 114 2.77 -8.36 -2.52
CA GLU A 114 3.82 -7.86 -3.41
C GLU A 114 3.60 -6.39 -3.73
N LEU A 115 2.38 -6.03 -4.15
CA LEU A 115 2.05 -4.64 -4.50
C LEU A 115 2.17 -3.72 -3.27
N ASN A 116 1.74 -4.19 -2.10
CA ASN A 116 1.86 -3.43 -0.86
C ASN A 116 3.32 -3.18 -0.48
N LYS A 117 4.20 -4.16 -0.69
CA LYS A 117 5.64 -4.02 -0.43
C LYS A 117 6.28 -3.00 -1.38
N LEU A 118 5.94 -3.06 -2.67
CA LEU A 118 6.42 -2.11 -3.67
C LEU A 118 5.91 -0.68 -3.40
N PHE A 119 4.71 -0.54 -2.86
CA PHE A 119 4.12 0.76 -2.55
C PHE A 119 4.68 1.35 -1.24
N LYS A 120 4.92 0.55 -0.21
CA LYS A 120 5.49 0.97 1.08
C LYS A 120 7.03 1.06 1.06
N ARG A 121 7.65 1.62 0.03
CA ARG A 121 9.09 1.91 0.07
C ARG A 121 9.34 2.79 1.30
N LYS A 122 9.96 2.23 2.35
CA LYS A 122 10.26 2.97 3.58
C LYS A 122 11.12 4.16 3.19
N LYS A 123 10.57 5.37 3.33
CA LYS A 123 11.42 6.54 3.52
C LYS A 123 11.93 6.39 4.95
N ASP A 124 13.24 6.27 5.12
CA ASP A 124 13.87 6.45 6.42
C ASP A 124 13.56 7.88 6.84
N LEU A 125 12.50 8.03 7.65
CA LEU A 125 12.11 9.30 8.22
C LEU A 125 13.08 9.59 9.35
N ASN A 126 14.26 10.11 9.00
CA ASN A 126 15.07 10.86 9.96
C ASN A 126 14.23 12.08 10.36
N PHE A 127 13.54 12.00 11.49
CA PHE A 127 12.78 13.11 12.04
C PHE A 127 13.75 14.21 12.44
N ILE A 128 13.76 15.31 11.69
CA ILE A 128 14.53 16.50 12.00
C ILE A 128 13.58 17.47 12.69
N GLU A 129 13.69 17.59 14.01
CA GLU A 129 12.94 18.57 14.80
C GLU A 129 13.37 19.99 14.40
N ARG A 130 12.40 20.83 14.04
CA ARG A 130 12.63 22.24 13.71
C ARG A 130 12.28 23.06 14.94
N PHE A 131 13.25 23.80 15.48
CA PHE A 131 13.04 24.75 16.57
C PHE A 131 13.21 26.18 16.06
N GLU A 132 12.47 27.12 16.63
CA GLU A 132 12.62 28.54 16.35
C GLU A 132 13.68 29.13 17.29
N THR A 133 14.63 29.86 16.71
CA THR A 133 15.69 30.54 17.47
C THR A 133 15.42 32.04 17.54
N ASN A 134 15.77 32.68 18.65
CA ASN A 134 15.69 34.14 18.78
C ASN A 134 16.50 34.89 17.70
N PRO A 135 16.18 36.17 17.41
CA PRO A 135 16.93 36.98 16.46
C PRO A 135 18.44 36.97 16.74
N GLY A 136 19.24 36.74 15.70
CA GLY A 136 20.72 36.75 15.79
C GLY A 136 21.37 35.47 16.34
N VAL A 137 20.59 34.48 16.77
CA VAL A 137 21.13 33.23 17.34
C VAL A 137 21.56 32.23 16.27
N GLN A 138 20.86 32.18 15.13
CA GLN A 138 21.14 31.23 14.06
C GLN A 138 21.03 31.90 12.68
N ALA A 139 21.98 31.57 11.81
CA ALA A 139 21.97 31.91 10.41
C ALA A 139 22.45 30.72 9.57
N GLN A 140 21.91 30.59 8.36
CA GLN A 140 22.35 29.62 7.37
C GLN A 140 23.25 30.33 6.37
N PHE A 141 24.49 29.88 6.28
CA PHE A 141 25.44 30.30 5.26
C PHE A 141 25.47 29.26 4.13
N ASP A 142 25.23 29.70 2.90
CA ASP A 142 25.21 28.84 1.72
C ASP A 142 25.96 29.49 0.55
N MET A 143 26.76 28.69 -0.15
CA MET A 143 27.56 29.12 -1.29
C MET A 143 26.79 28.78 -2.57
N LYS A 144 25.79 29.61 -2.87
CA LYS A 144 24.70 29.20 -3.75
C LYS A 144 25.08 29.17 -5.24
N GLU A 145 26.05 29.99 -5.66
CA GLU A 145 26.28 30.23 -7.08
C GLU A 145 27.74 30.51 -7.39
N ARG A 146 28.31 29.79 -8.38
CA ARG A 146 29.59 30.09 -9.01
C ARG A 146 29.32 30.40 -10.48
N MET A 147 29.62 31.62 -10.91
CA MET A 147 29.35 32.11 -12.26
C MET A 147 30.61 32.70 -12.89
N LYS A 148 30.67 32.69 -14.22
CA LYS A 148 31.73 33.35 -14.99
C LYS A 148 31.21 34.67 -15.52
N LEU A 149 31.87 35.76 -15.19
CA LEU A 149 31.62 37.09 -15.75
C LEU A 149 32.66 37.42 -16.80
N ILE A 150 32.29 38.26 -17.75
CA ILE A 150 33.17 38.75 -18.81
C ILE A 150 33.25 40.26 -18.63
N ASP A 151 34.47 40.77 -18.44
CA ASP A 151 34.72 42.21 -18.35
C ASP A 151 34.62 42.86 -19.73
N LYS A 152 34.55 44.20 -19.78
CA LYS A 152 34.53 44.99 -21.02
C LYS A 152 35.73 44.72 -21.93
N ASP A 153 36.86 44.32 -21.34
CA ASP A 153 38.09 43.95 -22.05
C ASP A 153 38.14 42.47 -22.49
N GLY A 154 37.05 41.71 -22.29
CA GLY A 154 36.95 40.30 -22.69
C GLY A 154 37.56 39.30 -21.71
N ASN A 155 38.05 39.75 -20.56
CA ASN A 155 38.61 38.88 -19.51
C ASN A 155 37.51 38.09 -18.79
N VAL A 156 37.71 36.78 -18.64
CA VAL A 156 36.76 35.90 -17.95
C VAL A 156 37.14 35.78 -16.47
N ILE A 157 36.28 36.28 -15.60
CA ILE A 157 36.46 36.27 -14.14
C ILE A 157 35.45 35.29 -13.54
N SER A 158 35.93 34.35 -12.72
CA SER A 158 35.04 33.46 -11.97
C SER A 158 34.66 34.10 -10.65
N VAL A 159 33.37 34.16 -10.35
CA VAL A 159 32.85 34.85 -9.16
C VAL A 159 31.91 33.92 -8.41
N THR A 160 31.94 34.03 -7.08
CA THR A 160 31.08 33.25 -6.19
C THR A 160 30.15 34.19 -5.43
N ILE A 161 28.91 33.74 -5.21
CA ILE A 161 27.91 34.49 -4.44
C ILE A 161 27.59 33.71 -3.16
N PRO A 162 28.31 33.96 -2.05
CA PRO A 162 27.87 33.55 -0.73
C PRO A 162 26.55 34.23 -0.35
N THR A 163 25.70 33.47 0.32
CA THR A 163 24.43 33.95 0.85
C THR A 163 24.32 33.61 2.33
N LEU A 164 23.94 34.60 3.14
CA LEU A 164 23.67 34.42 4.56
C LEU A 164 22.18 34.69 4.80
N THR A 165 21.46 33.70 5.31
CA THR A 165 20.03 33.82 5.62
C THR A 165 19.83 33.70 7.13
N LEU A 166 19.29 34.73 7.77
CA LEU A 166 18.95 34.67 9.19
C LEU A 166 17.74 33.75 9.40
N SER A 167 17.85 32.77 10.32
CA SER A 167 16.80 31.77 10.53
C SER A 167 15.47 32.38 10.99
N TRP A 168 15.53 33.38 11.88
CA TRP A 168 14.35 34.00 12.49
C TRP A 168 13.61 34.95 11.53
N SER A 169 14.30 35.95 10.97
CA SER A 169 13.66 36.96 10.09
C SER A 169 13.58 36.54 8.64
N ARG A 170 14.25 35.45 8.24
CA ARG A 170 14.51 35.09 6.83
C ARG A 170 15.21 36.18 6.02
N TYR A 171 15.77 37.19 6.68
CA TYR A 171 16.54 38.24 6.02
C TYR A 171 17.77 37.62 5.34
N ASN A 172 18.01 38.00 4.09
CA ASN A 172 19.03 37.40 3.25
C ASN A 172 20.05 38.46 2.82
N VAL A 173 21.32 38.23 3.14
CA VAL A 173 22.45 39.05 2.71
C VAL A 173 23.22 38.28 1.65
N ARG A 174 23.57 38.95 0.56
CA ARG A 174 24.37 38.39 -0.53
C ARG A 174 25.54 39.31 -0.80
N LYS A 175 26.72 38.72 -0.94
CA LYS A 175 27.94 39.42 -1.36
C LYS A 175 28.50 38.69 -2.57
N MET A 176 29.12 39.44 -3.46
CA MET A 176 29.84 38.90 -4.61
C MET A 176 31.32 38.91 -4.26
N ILE A 177 31.99 37.75 -4.35
CA ILE A 177 33.41 37.60 -4.00
C ILE A 177 34.17 36.97 -5.16
N LEU A 178 35.40 37.43 -5.38
CA LEU A 178 36.28 36.98 -6.46
C LEU A 178 37.05 35.72 -6.04
N ASP A 179 37.45 35.66 -4.77
CA ASP A 179 38.09 34.51 -4.15
C ASP A 179 37.27 34.02 -2.94
N THR A 180 37.39 32.74 -2.61
CA THR A 180 36.68 32.12 -1.47
C THR A 180 37.46 32.26 -0.15
N LYS A 181 38.50 33.10 -0.12
CA LYS A 181 39.31 33.31 1.07
C LYS A 181 38.51 34.02 2.16
N THR A 182 38.84 33.68 3.40
CA THR A 182 38.17 34.18 4.60
C THR A 182 38.19 35.71 4.71
N ASP A 183 39.28 36.35 4.23
CA ASP A 183 39.44 37.81 4.28
C ASP A 183 38.47 38.55 3.33
N GLU A 184 38.14 37.96 2.18
CA GLU A 184 37.14 38.53 1.25
C GLU A 184 35.70 38.30 1.74
N LEU A 185 35.48 37.23 2.52
CA LEU A 185 34.19 36.91 3.13
C LEU A 185 33.85 37.82 4.32
N LEU A 186 34.84 38.24 5.10
CA LEU A 186 34.66 39.02 6.35
C LEU A 186 34.88 40.53 6.19
N SER A 187 35.39 40.99 5.05
CA SER A 187 35.50 42.42 4.70
C SER A 187 34.17 43.07 4.36
#